data_AF-A0A3C0S1B3-F1
#
_entry.id   AF-A0A3C0S1B3-F1
#
_cell.length_a   1.000
_cell.length_b   1.000
_cell.length_c   1.000
_cell.angle_alpha   90.00
_cell.angle_beta   90.00
_cell.angle_gamma   90.00
#
_symmetry.space_group_name_H-M   'P 1'
#
loop_
_entity.id
_entity.type
_entity.pdbx_description
1 polymer ?
#
loop_
_entity_poly.entity_id
_entity_poly.type
_entity_poly.pdbx_seq_one_letter_code
_entity_poly.pdbx_strand_id
1 'polypeptide(L)'
;MKKRQLLPFFAIVATAFVGCEEKKVMTDNPLLLAYETPFNVPPFDKIKTEHFRPAFDEAIKIHNLEIDTIVNNSDKATFQNTIVALENAGGLLNNVSTVFYNLNSANTNDSIQAIAKDLAPILSSHSDEISMNTKLFDRIKTVWSSRNTLGLDEQDNKLLEETYKSFVRSGANLKDADKEKMKKINAELSTLTTQFGQNLLAETNAYTLVVDSASQLEGLPESLKTAAAKEALAKGKKDKWVFTLQN
;
A
#
# COMPACT_ATOMS: atom_id res chain seq x y z
N MET A 1 26.13 34.59 -69.05
CA MET A 1 26.49 33.24 -68.55
C MET A 1 27.87 33.28 -67.91
N LYS A 2 27.95 33.24 -66.57
CA LYS A 2 29.15 32.84 -65.79
C LYS A 2 28.68 32.60 -64.35
N LYS A 3 28.56 31.33 -63.97
CA LYS A 3 28.14 30.86 -62.65
C LYS A 3 29.24 31.18 -61.63
N ARG A 4 28.91 31.89 -60.55
CA ARG A 4 29.74 31.98 -59.34
C ARG A 4 29.38 30.79 -58.45
N GLN A 5 30.31 29.87 -58.25
CA GLN A 5 30.23 28.84 -57.23
C GLN A 5 30.72 29.44 -55.91
N LEU A 6 29.84 29.49 -54.91
CA LEU A 6 30.18 29.72 -53.50
C LEU A 6 30.31 28.35 -52.83
N LEU A 7 31.48 28.05 -52.25
CA LEU A 7 31.66 26.95 -51.31
C LEU A 7 30.89 27.26 -50.01
N PRO A 8 30.14 26.32 -49.42
CA PRO A 8 29.62 26.48 -48.07
C PRO A 8 30.69 26.04 -47.06
N PHE A 9 31.04 26.96 -46.17
CA PHE A 9 31.86 26.76 -44.98
C PHE A 9 31.02 25.94 -43.98
N PHE A 10 31.37 24.69 -43.72
CA PHE A 10 30.73 23.86 -42.69
C PHE A 10 31.23 24.31 -41.32
N ALA A 11 30.40 25.07 -40.60
CA ALA A 11 30.62 25.37 -39.19
C ALA A 11 30.11 24.18 -38.36
N ILE A 12 31.04 23.41 -37.78
CA ILE A 12 30.74 22.37 -36.80
C ILE A 12 30.44 23.07 -35.47
N VAL A 13 29.16 23.20 -35.12
CA VAL A 13 28.72 23.60 -33.78
C VAL A 13 28.62 22.33 -32.95
N ALA A 14 29.57 22.15 -32.03
CA ALA A 14 29.52 21.09 -31.04
C ALA A 14 28.51 21.48 -29.94
N THR A 15 27.29 20.96 -30.04
CA THR A 15 26.31 20.99 -28.95
C THR A 15 26.71 19.97 -27.89
N ALA A 16 27.18 20.46 -26.75
CA ALA A 16 27.34 19.64 -25.55
C ALA A 16 25.94 19.24 -25.05
N PHE A 17 25.54 18.01 -25.35
CA PHE A 17 24.43 17.35 -24.65
C PHE A 17 24.88 17.08 -23.23
N VAL A 18 24.49 17.95 -22.30
CA VAL A 18 24.46 17.61 -20.87
C VAL A 18 23.25 16.71 -20.69
N GLY A 19 23.46 15.41 -20.83
CA GLY A 19 22.49 14.42 -20.40
C GLY A 19 22.41 14.46 -18.87
N CYS A 20 21.22 14.75 -18.34
CA CYS A 20 20.90 14.32 -16.98
C CYS A 20 20.97 12.79 -16.97
N GLU A 21 22.05 12.23 -16.45
CA GLU A 21 22.03 10.84 -16.00
C GLU A 21 21.07 10.76 -14.81
N GLU A 22 19.86 10.24 -15.05
CA GLU A 22 19.10 9.61 -13.99
C GLU A 22 19.99 8.52 -13.40
N LYS A 23 20.47 8.72 -12.17
CA LYS A 23 21.04 7.64 -11.38
C LYS A 23 19.95 6.61 -11.18
N LYS A 24 19.89 5.62 -12.06
CA LYS A 24 19.13 4.39 -11.89
C LYS A 24 19.66 3.76 -10.60
N VAL A 25 18.93 3.90 -9.50
CA VAL A 25 19.24 3.18 -8.28
C VAL A 25 19.09 1.71 -8.64
N MET A 26 20.21 1.04 -8.85
CA MET A 26 20.27 -0.41 -9.08
C MET A 26 19.88 -1.08 -7.77
N THR A 27 18.58 -1.22 -7.57
CA THR A 27 18.02 -2.05 -6.51
C THR A 27 17.60 -3.38 -7.12
N ASP A 28 18.10 -4.47 -6.55
CA ASP A 28 17.71 -5.83 -6.95
C ASP A 28 16.35 -6.23 -6.35
N ASN A 29 15.71 -5.33 -5.59
CA ASN A 29 14.41 -5.60 -4.98
C ASN A 29 13.29 -5.43 -6.03
N PRO A 30 12.60 -6.51 -6.45
CA PRO A 30 11.58 -6.45 -7.49
C PRO A 30 10.39 -5.55 -7.12
N LEU A 31 10.11 -5.34 -5.82
CA LEU A 31 9.01 -4.49 -5.35
C LEU A 31 9.28 -2.98 -5.55
N LEU A 32 10.53 -2.60 -5.80
CA LEU A 32 10.95 -1.21 -6.01
C LEU A 32 11.10 -0.84 -7.49
N LEU A 33 10.81 -1.78 -8.39
CA LEU A 33 10.94 -1.61 -9.83
C LEU A 33 9.57 -1.57 -10.50
N ALA A 34 9.49 -0.88 -11.64
CA ALA A 34 8.33 -1.01 -12.51
C ALA A 34 8.24 -2.46 -13.02
N TYR A 35 7.03 -3.01 -13.04
CA TYR A 35 6.80 -4.38 -13.51
C TYR A 35 6.70 -4.41 -15.03
N GLU A 36 7.49 -5.27 -15.68
CA GLU A 36 7.44 -5.49 -17.14
C GLU A 36 6.48 -6.61 -17.55
N THR A 37 5.68 -7.09 -16.59
CA THR A 37 4.67 -8.13 -16.79
C THR A 37 3.42 -7.57 -17.48
N PRO A 38 2.61 -8.42 -18.15
CA PRO A 38 1.33 -7.99 -18.69
C PRO A 38 0.46 -7.32 -17.62
N PHE A 39 -0.09 -6.16 -17.94
CA PHE A 39 -0.94 -5.36 -17.04
C PHE A 39 -0.28 -4.94 -15.72
N ASN A 40 1.07 -4.90 -15.67
CA ASN A 40 1.82 -4.57 -14.45
C ASN A 40 1.47 -5.50 -13.27
N VAL A 41 1.24 -6.78 -13.54
CA VAL A 41 1.01 -7.78 -12.48
C VAL A 41 2.30 -7.97 -11.67
N PRO A 42 2.26 -7.94 -10.32
CA PRO A 42 3.47 -8.20 -9.52
C PRO A 42 4.15 -9.52 -9.90
N PRO A 43 5.47 -9.55 -10.15
CA PRO A 43 6.19 -10.77 -10.50
C PRO A 43 6.37 -11.67 -9.27
N PHE A 44 5.28 -12.34 -8.86
CA PHE A 44 5.22 -13.14 -7.63
C PHE A 44 6.28 -14.26 -7.58
N ASP A 45 6.74 -14.74 -8.73
CA ASP A 45 7.84 -15.71 -8.85
C ASP A 45 9.20 -15.16 -8.37
N LYS A 46 9.38 -13.84 -8.39
CA LYS A 46 10.60 -13.15 -7.97
C LYS A 46 10.49 -12.52 -6.59
N ILE A 47 9.28 -12.31 -6.08
CA ILE A 47 9.05 -11.63 -4.80
C ILE A 47 9.28 -12.62 -3.65
N LYS A 48 10.15 -12.25 -2.73
CA LYS A 48 10.48 -13.02 -1.53
C LYS A 48 10.14 -12.23 -0.27
N THR A 49 9.92 -12.94 0.83
CA THR A 49 9.61 -12.33 2.14
C THR A 49 10.64 -11.27 2.56
N GLU A 50 11.93 -11.53 2.31
CA GLU A 50 13.05 -10.62 2.62
C GLU A 50 13.00 -9.29 1.86
N HIS A 51 12.26 -9.21 0.77
CA HIS A 51 12.12 -7.98 -0.02
C HIS A 51 11.17 -6.96 0.63
N PHE A 52 10.22 -7.39 1.46
CA PHE A 52 9.16 -6.50 1.94
C PHE A 52 9.68 -5.40 2.85
N ARG A 53 10.43 -5.73 3.90
CA ARG A 53 10.87 -4.72 4.86
C ARG A 53 11.71 -3.60 4.22
N PRO A 54 12.76 -3.91 3.42
CA PRO A 54 13.50 -2.88 2.70
C PRO A 54 12.63 -2.10 1.69
N ALA A 55 11.65 -2.74 1.07
CA ALA A 55 10.76 -2.06 0.13
C ALA A 55 9.83 -1.06 0.84
N PHE A 56 9.27 -1.42 1.99
CA PHE A 56 8.45 -0.52 2.81
C PHE A 56 9.28 0.67 3.31
N ASP A 57 10.49 0.43 3.81
CA ASP A 57 11.35 1.49 4.33
C ASP A 57 11.67 2.53 3.23
N GLU A 58 12.03 2.08 2.02
CA GLU A 58 12.30 3.00 0.89
C GLU A 58 11.02 3.66 0.35
N ALA A 59 9.90 2.92 0.30
CA ALA A 59 8.63 3.46 -0.19
C ALA A 59 8.05 4.54 0.75
N ILE A 60 8.18 4.37 2.07
CA ILE A 60 7.83 5.40 3.06
C ILE A 60 8.68 6.65 2.85
N LYS A 61 9.99 6.48 2.66
CA LYS A 61 10.91 7.59 2.42
C LYS A 61 10.56 8.34 1.14
N ILE A 62 10.26 7.64 0.04
CA ILE A 62 9.83 8.27 -1.22
C ILE A 62 8.51 9.02 -1.02
N HIS A 63 7.54 8.42 -0.34
CA HIS A 63 6.26 9.07 -0.06
C HIS A 63 6.44 10.34 0.78
N ASN A 64 7.31 10.33 1.79
CA ASN A 64 7.65 11.54 2.56
C ASN A 64 8.23 12.65 1.69
N LEU A 65 9.11 12.32 0.74
CA LEU A 65 9.67 13.32 -0.20
C LEU A 65 8.60 13.90 -1.15
N GLU A 66 7.65 13.09 -1.60
CA GLU A 66 6.52 13.54 -2.41
C GLU A 66 5.63 14.50 -1.62
N ILE A 67 5.31 14.17 -0.36
CA ILE A 67 4.55 15.05 0.54
C ILE A 67 5.31 16.34 0.84
N ASP A 68 6.60 16.27 1.12
CA ASP A 68 7.44 17.45 1.34
C ASP A 68 7.47 18.37 0.12
N THR A 69 7.45 17.80 -1.09
CA THR A 69 7.37 18.57 -2.33
C THR A 69 6.06 19.36 -2.42
N ILE A 70 4.93 18.74 -2.04
CA ILE A 70 3.62 19.41 -2.01
C ILE A 70 3.61 20.51 -0.95
N VAL A 71 4.06 20.18 0.26
CA VAL A 71 4.06 21.09 1.43
C VAL A 71 4.93 22.31 1.18
N ASN A 72 6.10 22.13 0.58
CA ASN A 72 7.09 23.20 0.38
C ASN A 72 6.97 23.92 -0.97
N ASN A 73 5.95 23.61 -1.78
CA ASN A 73 5.71 24.34 -3.02
C ASN A 73 5.37 25.82 -2.73
N SER A 74 6.21 26.73 -3.23
CA SER A 74 6.08 28.18 -3.00
C SER A 74 4.90 28.84 -3.71
N ASP A 75 4.37 28.19 -4.75
CA ASP A 75 3.21 28.69 -5.48
C ASP A 75 1.95 28.58 -4.61
N LYS A 76 1.00 29.47 -4.88
CA LYS A 76 -0.33 29.41 -4.25
C LYS A 76 -0.93 28.02 -4.47
N ALA A 77 -1.59 27.49 -3.44
CA ALA A 77 -2.24 26.19 -3.53
C ALA A 77 -3.32 26.19 -4.63
N THR A 78 -3.23 25.22 -5.53
CA THR A 78 -4.18 24.96 -6.61
C THR A 78 -4.65 23.51 -6.53
N PHE A 79 -5.74 23.18 -7.23
CA PHE A 79 -6.20 21.80 -7.32
C PHE A 79 -5.09 20.87 -7.83
N GLN A 80 -4.34 21.27 -8.86
CA GLN A 80 -3.28 20.48 -9.48
C GLN A 80 -2.07 20.30 -8.55
N ASN A 81 -1.53 21.38 -7.99
CA ASN A 81 -0.30 21.31 -7.18
C ASN A 81 -0.51 20.83 -5.74
N THR A 82 -1.76 20.57 -5.35
CA THR A 82 -2.10 20.12 -3.99
C THR A 82 -2.94 18.85 -4.01
N ILE A 83 -4.12 18.85 -4.64
CA ILE A 83 -5.04 17.70 -4.61
C ILE A 83 -4.58 16.61 -5.57
N VAL A 84 -4.35 16.95 -6.84
CA VAL A 84 -3.87 15.98 -7.84
C VAL A 84 -2.45 15.50 -7.49
N ALA A 85 -1.59 16.40 -7.01
CA ALA A 85 -0.27 16.02 -6.54
C ALA A 85 -0.34 15.03 -5.36
N LEU A 86 -1.26 15.23 -4.41
CA LEU A 86 -1.47 14.32 -3.29
C LEU A 86 -2.07 12.98 -3.73
N GLU A 87 -3.03 12.98 -4.65
CA GLU A 87 -3.63 11.76 -5.21
C GLU A 87 -2.59 10.87 -5.91
N ASN A 88 -1.58 11.48 -6.55
CA ASN A 88 -0.50 10.75 -7.20
C ASN A 88 0.65 10.36 -6.24
N ALA A 89 0.66 10.88 -5.01
CA ALA A 89 1.69 10.56 -4.03
C ALA A 89 1.49 9.16 -3.42
N GLY A 90 2.57 8.54 -2.96
CA GLY A 90 2.55 7.25 -2.28
C GLY A 90 2.32 6.06 -3.21
N GLY A 91 2.38 6.24 -4.54
CA GLY A 91 2.13 5.16 -5.50
C GLY A 91 3.00 3.92 -5.28
N LEU A 92 4.29 4.12 -4.97
CA LEU A 92 5.19 3.00 -4.66
C LEU A 92 4.78 2.29 -3.36
N LEU A 93 4.48 3.05 -2.29
CA LEU A 93 4.04 2.48 -1.02
C LEU A 93 2.74 1.71 -1.17
N ASN A 94 1.79 2.24 -1.96
CA ASN A 94 0.54 1.56 -2.28
C ASN A 94 0.81 0.23 -3.00
N ASN A 95 1.67 0.21 -4.01
CA ASN A 95 2.01 -1.02 -4.75
C ASN A 95 2.64 -2.08 -3.83
N VAL A 96 3.62 -1.70 -3.00
CA VAL A 96 4.26 -2.61 -2.03
C VAL A 96 3.23 -3.14 -1.03
N SER A 97 2.37 -2.27 -0.51
CA SER A 97 1.32 -2.60 0.44
C SER A 97 0.29 -3.57 -0.14
N THR A 98 -0.17 -3.33 -1.37
CA THR A 98 -1.14 -4.20 -2.06
C THR A 98 -0.62 -5.62 -2.18
N VAL A 99 0.64 -5.80 -2.61
CA VAL A 99 1.26 -7.13 -2.72
C VAL A 99 1.38 -7.78 -1.35
N PHE A 100 1.91 -7.06 -0.36
CA PHE A 100 2.16 -7.59 0.96
C PHE A 100 0.86 -8.04 1.66
N TYR A 101 -0.14 -7.18 1.70
CA TYR A 101 -1.41 -7.47 2.37
C TYR A 101 -2.27 -8.48 1.60
N ASN A 102 -2.12 -8.58 0.28
CA ASN A 102 -2.71 -9.69 -0.48
C ASN A 102 -2.13 -11.04 -0.01
N LEU A 103 -0.81 -11.17 0.09
CA LEU A 103 -0.17 -12.39 0.56
C LEU A 103 -0.47 -12.66 2.04
N ASN A 104 -0.44 -11.64 2.91
CA ASN A 104 -0.77 -11.80 4.32
C ASN A 104 -2.22 -12.22 4.56
N SER A 105 -3.12 -11.94 3.62
CA SER A 105 -4.52 -12.38 3.68
C SER A 105 -4.71 -13.78 3.08
N ALA A 106 -4.18 -14.02 1.88
CA ALA A 106 -4.49 -15.22 1.09
C ALA A 106 -3.51 -16.38 1.29
N ASN A 107 -2.25 -16.10 1.63
CA ASN A 107 -1.18 -17.10 1.70
C ASN A 107 -0.10 -16.69 2.72
N THR A 108 -0.53 -16.50 3.97
CA THR A 108 0.35 -16.03 5.03
C THR A 108 1.19 -17.14 5.65
N ASN A 109 2.21 -16.73 6.40
CA ASN A 109 3.07 -17.59 7.20
C ASN A 109 3.66 -16.77 8.37
N ASP A 110 4.36 -17.43 9.29
CA ASP A 110 4.91 -16.79 10.49
C ASP A 110 5.80 -15.58 10.16
N SER A 111 6.60 -15.65 9.08
CA SER A 111 7.48 -14.55 8.67
C SER A 111 6.69 -13.35 8.14
N ILE A 112 5.67 -13.58 7.31
CA ILE A 112 4.79 -12.51 6.80
C ILE A 112 3.98 -11.90 7.94
N GLN A 113 3.47 -12.71 8.88
CA GLN A 113 2.75 -12.22 10.06
C GLN A 113 3.65 -11.39 10.99
N ALA A 114 4.91 -11.79 11.17
CA ALA A 114 5.88 -11.02 11.95
C ALA A 114 6.15 -9.66 11.31
N ILE A 115 6.36 -9.61 9.99
CA ILE A 115 6.52 -8.35 9.25
C ILE A 115 5.26 -7.48 9.39
N ALA A 116 4.06 -8.06 9.28
CA ALA A 116 2.81 -7.30 9.40
C ALA A 116 2.67 -6.66 10.79
N LYS A 117 3.05 -7.39 11.84
CA LYS A 117 3.05 -6.90 13.23
C LYS A 117 4.02 -5.74 13.43
N ASP A 118 5.22 -5.83 12.86
CA ASP A 118 6.23 -4.77 12.95
C ASP A 118 5.83 -3.52 12.14
N LEU A 119 5.23 -3.72 10.96
CA LEU A 119 4.84 -2.63 10.07
C LEU A 119 3.57 -1.90 10.51
N ALA A 120 2.63 -2.57 11.19
CA ALA A 120 1.35 -1.97 11.57
C ALA A 120 1.49 -0.60 12.29
N PRO A 121 2.26 -0.46 13.38
CA PRO A 121 2.44 0.84 14.02
C PRO A 121 3.22 1.85 13.17
N ILE A 122 4.17 1.38 12.33
CA ILE A 122 4.97 2.25 11.45
C ILE A 122 4.09 2.89 10.39
N LEU A 123 3.27 2.10 9.70
CA LEU A 123 2.35 2.58 8.66
C LEU A 123 1.23 3.44 9.24
N SER A 124 0.77 3.14 10.46
CA SER A 124 -0.16 4.01 11.19
C SER A 124 0.46 5.38 11.45
N SER A 125 1.69 5.43 11.98
CA SER A 125 2.40 6.69 12.23
C SER A 125 2.59 7.48 10.95
N HIS A 126 3.04 6.82 9.87
CA HIS A 126 3.22 7.45 8.55
C HIS A 126 1.92 8.09 8.03
N SER A 127 0.80 7.37 8.11
CA SER A 127 -0.51 7.89 7.70
C SER A 127 -0.97 9.07 8.58
N ASP A 128 -0.74 9.02 9.89
CA ASP A 128 -1.08 10.10 10.81
C ASP A 128 -0.23 11.35 10.57
N GLU A 129 1.07 11.18 10.29
CA GLU A 129 1.98 12.27 9.98
C GLU A 129 1.52 13.06 8.76
N ILE A 130 1.05 12.37 7.71
CA ILE A 130 0.52 13.01 6.50
C ILE A 130 -0.84 13.66 6.78
N SER A 131 -1.79 12.87 7.29
CA SER A 131 -3.18 13.32 7.44
C SER A 131 -3.36 14.42 8.49
N MET A 132 -2.47 14.51 9.47
CA MET A 132 -2.47 15.55 10.49
C MET A 132 -1.44 16.66 10.23
N ASN A 133 -0.71 16.63 9.10
CA ASN A 133 0.25 17.67 8.71
C ASN A 133 -0.45 19.01 8.51
N THR A 134 -0.19 19.95 9.41
CA THR A 134 -0.86 21.27 9.40
C THR A 134 -0.58 22.03 8.11
N LYS A 135 0.67 22.04 7.60
CA LYS A 135 1.01 22.78 6.38
C LYS A 135 0.32 22.19 5.15
N LEU A 136 0.31 20.87 5.03
CA LEU A 136 -0.39 20.19 3.93
C LEU A 136 -1.88 20.51 3.99
N PHE A 137 -2.49 20.41 5.17
CA PHE A 137 -3.90 20.64 5.33
C PHE A 137 -4.30 22.11 5.09
N ASP A 138 -3.44 23.08 5.40
CA ASP A 138 -3.67 24.49 5.08
C ASP A 138 -3.71 24.73 3.55
N ARG A 139 -2.88 24.02 2.78
CA ARG A 139 -2.97 24.03 1.31
C ARG A 139 -4.29 23.45 0.83
N ILE A 140 -4.69 22.28 1.36
CA ILE A 140 -5.97 21.63 1.02
C ILE A 140 -7.16 22.54 1.37
N LYS A 141 -7.15 23.18 2.55
CA LYS A 141 -8.16 24.17 2.98
C LYS A 141 -8.27 25.36 2.03
N THR A 142 -7.13 25.83 1.52
CA THR A 142 -7.10 26.95 0.57
C THR A 142 -7.82 26.58 -0.73
N VAL A 143 -7.54 25.40 -1.28
CA VAL A 143 -8.24 24.89 -2.48
C VAL A 143 -9.71 24.64 -2.17
N TRP A 144 -10.03 23.99 -1.04
CA TRP A 144 -11.40 23.73 -0.61
C TRP A 144 -12.22 25.01 -0.49
N SER A 145 -11.66 26.07 0.11
CA SER A 145 -12.36 27.34 0.32
C SER A 145 -12.70 28.07 -0.98
N SER A 146 -11.94 27.83 -2.05
CA SER A 146 -12.14 28.41 -3.38
C SER A 146 -12.90 27.50 -4.35
N ARG A 147 -13.34 26.30 -3.93
CA ARG A 147 -13.94 25.28 -4.80
C ARG A 147 -15.03 25.78 -5.76
N ASN A 148 -15.91 26.67 -5.30
CA ASN A 148 -17.01 27.21 -6.10
C ASN A 148 -16.56 28.14 -7.25
N THR A 149 -15.30 28.58 -7.26
CA THR A 149 -14.75 29.51 -8.26
C THR A 149 -13.67 28.86 -9.14
N LEU A 150 -13.31 27.59 -8.89
CA LEU A 150 -12.24 26.90 -9.62
C LEU A 150 -12.69 26.35 -10.97
N GLY A 151 -14.00 26.26 -11.23
CA GLY A 151 -14.53 25.70 -12.48
C GLY A 151 -14.20 24.21 -12.67
N LEU A 152 -14.02 23.46 -11.57
CA LEU A 152 -13.77 22.02 -11.59
C LEU A 152 -14.98 21.26 -12.15
N ASP A 153 -14.73 20.15 -12.83
CA ASP A 153 -15.78 19.21 -13.23
C ASP A 153 -16.31 18.41 -12.03
N GLU A 154 -17.27 17.52 -12.27
CA GLU A 154 -17.89 16.73 -11.20
C GLU A 154 -16.89 15.78 -10.50
N GLN A 155 -15.98 15.17 -11.24
CA GLN A 155 -15.02 14.21 -10.70
C GLN A 155 -13.97 14.93 -9.86
N ASP A 156 -13.44 16.04 -10.35
CA ASP A 156 -12.46 16.86 -9.64
C ASP A 156 -13.06 17.48 -8.37
N ASN A 157 -14.30 17.96 -8.43
CA ASN A 157 -15.02 18.43 -7.24
C ASN A 157 -15.19 17.32 -6.20
N LYS A 158 -15.49 16.10 -6.67
CA LYS A 158 -15.66 14.95 -5.78
C LYS A 158 -14.36 14.56 -5.11
N LEU A 159 -13.25 14.52 -5.87
CA LEU A 159 -11.92 14.25 -5.34
C LEU A 159 -11.53 15.27 -4.27
N LEU A 160 -11.73 16.56 -4.55
CA LEU A 160 -11.47 17.64 -3.59
C LEU A 160 -12.32 17.49 -2.32
N GLU A 161 -13.61 17.16 -2.46
CA GLU A 161 -14.52 16.92 -1.33
C GLU A 161 -14.06 15.76 -0.45
N GLU A 162 -13.81 14.59 -1.04
CA GLU A 162 -13.40 13.40 -0.29
C GLU A 162 -12.03 13.57 0.34
N THR A 163 -11.08 14.22 -0.37
CA THR A 163 -9.76 14.56 0.19
C THR A 163 -9.91 15.47 1.41
N TYR A 164 -10.68 16.56 1.30
CA TYR A 164 -10.89 17.48 2.43
C TYR A 164 -11.56 16.77 3.62
N LYS A 165 -12.63 16.02 3.38
CA LYS A 165 -13.34 15.27 4.43
C LYS A 165 -12.46 14.23 5.10
N SER A 166 -11.63 13.52 4.32
CA SER A 166 -10.69 12.53 4.84
C SER A 166 -9.74 13.16 5.86
N PHE A 167 -9.09 14.28 5.52
CA PHE A 167 -8.21 14.99 6.45
C PHE A 167 -8.94 15.48 7.71
N VAL A 168 -10.16 16.02 7.56
CA VAL A 168 -10.97 16.44 8.72
C VAL A 168 -11.27 15.24 9.64
N ARG A 169 -11.67 14.10 9.07
CA ARG A 169 -11.99 12.87 9.81
C ARG A 169 -10.77 12.24 10.46
N SER A 170 -9.60 12.38 9.85
CA SER A 170 -8.31 11.95 10.40
C SER A 170 -7.74 12.94 11.43
N GLY A 171 -8.48 14.00 11.79
CA GLY A 171 -8.10 14.88 12.89
C GLY A 171 -7.20 16.06 12.51
N ALA A 172 -7.11 16.43 11.22
CA ALA A 172 -6.28 17.56 10.79
C ALA A 172 -6.64 18.90 11.45
N ASN A 173 -7.91 19.08 11.87
CA ASN A 173 -8.43 20.25 12.60
C ASN A 173 -8.26 20.18 14.13
N LEU A 174 -7.75 19.07 14.67
CA LEU A 174 -7.53 18.93 16.11
C LEU A 174 -6.40 19.86 16.59
N LYS A 175 -6.43 20.21 17.87
CA LYS A 175 -5.29 20.86 18.54
C LYS A 175 -4.16 19.85 18.72
N ASP A 176 -2.92 20.33 18.85
CA ASP A 176 -1.73 19.45 18.93
C ASP A 176 -1.85 18.37 20.02
N ALA A 177 -2.36 18.71 21.20
CA ALA A 177 -2.57 17.74 22.28
C ALA A 177 -3.56 16.61 21.90
N ASP A 178 -4.61 16.95 21.14
CA ASP A 178 -5.62 15.99 20.69
C ASP A 178 -5.11 15.17 19.49
N LYS A 179 -4.27 15.76 18.61
CA LYS A 179 -3.56 15.03 17.55
C LYS A 179 -2.66 13.95 18.15
N GLU A 180 -1.86 14.30 19.16
CA GLU A 180 -0.98 13.33 19.83
C GLU A 180 -1.77 12.22 20.54
N LYS A 181 -2.94 12.53 21.10
CA LYS A 181 -3.84 11.50 21.64
C LYS A 181 -4.38 10.59 20.53
N MET A 182 -4.81 11.15 19.41
CA MET A 182 -5.35 10.39 18.29
C MET A 182 -4.30 9.47 17.66
N LYS A 183 -3.06 9.93 17.48
CA LYS A 183 -1.92 9.12 17.03
C LYS A 183 -1.69 7.88 17.90
N LYS A 184 -1.72 8.06 19.22
CA LYS A 184 -1.58 6.94 20.17
C LYS A 184 -2.70 5.92 20.01
N ILE A 185 -3.95 6.39 19.85
CA ILE A 185 -5.12 5.53 19.62
C ILE A 185 -4.97 4.77 18.30
N ASN A 186 -4.59 5.45 17.22
CA ASN A 186 -4.43 4.83 15.90
C ASN A 186 -3.32 3.76 15.90
N ALA A 187 -2.18 4.04 16.53
CA ALA A 187 -1.09 3.08 16.69
C ALA A 187 -1.53 1.84 17.50
N GLU A 188 -2.27 2.03 18.60
CA GLU A 188 -2.80 0.93 19.41
C GLU A 188 -3.83 0.11 18.62
N LEU A 189 -4.77 0.76 17.92
CA LEU A 189 -5.76 0.09 17.08
C LEU A 189 -5.11 -0.73 15.96
N SER A 190 -4.10 -0.18 15.26
CA SER A 190 -3.40 -0.90 14.20
C SER A 190 -2.73 -2.19 14.70
N THR A 191 -2.14 -2.12 15.90
CA THR A 191 -1.52 -3.27 16.57
C THR A 191 -2.57 -4.30 16.99
N LEU A 192 -3.65 -3.85 17.63
CA LEU A 192 -4.71 -4.73 18.12
C LEU A 192 -5.48 -5.40 16.98
N THR A 193 -5.77 -4.69 15.89
CA THR A 193 -6.42 -5.27 14.70
C THR A 193 -5.54 -6.35 14.06
N THR A 194 -4.23 -6.10 13.95
CA THR A 194 -3.27 -7.10 13.44
C THR A 194 -3.23 -8.33 14.34
N GLN A 195 -3.14 -8.12 15.66
CA GLN A 195 -3.12 -9.21 16.65
C GLN A 195 -4.44 -10.00 16.65
N PHE A 196 -5.58 -9.33 16.49
CA PHE A 196 -6.88 -9.98 16.40
C PHE A 196 -6.95 -10.93 15.19
N GLY A 197 -6.51 -10.47 14.01
CA GLY A 197 -6.47 -11.32 12.81
C GLY A 197 -5.59 -12.56 12.98
N GLN A 198 -4.41 -12.39 13.59
CA GLN A 198 -3.50 -13.50 13.90
C GLN A 198 -4.11 -14.49 14.89
N ASN A 199 -4.74 -13.99 15.97
CA ASN A 199 -5.40 -14.83 16.96
C ASN A 199 -6.56 -15.63 16.35
N LEU A 200 -7.38 -14.98 15.52
CA LEU A 200 -8.50 -15.62 14.85
C LEU A 200 -8.04 -16.75 13.92
N LEU A 201 -7.00 -16.51 13.12
CA LEU A 201 -6.41 -17.53 12.25
C LEU A 201 -5.81 -18.69 13.05
N ALA A 202 -5.08 -18.39 14.13
CA ALA A 202 -4.50 -19.40 15.00
C ALA A 202 -5.57 -20.29 15.64
N GLU A 203 -6.63 -19.71 16.19
CA GLU A 203 -7.73 -20.45 16.82
C GLU A 203 -8.48 -21.32 15.79
N THR A 204 -8.76 -20.77 14.60
CA THR A 204 -9.41 -21.49 13.50
C THR A 204 -8.58 -22.70 13.06
N ASN A 205 -7.26 -22.55 12.98
CA ASN A 205 -6.34 -23.63 12.58
C ASN A 205 -6.14 -24.68 13.67
N ALA A 206 -6.15 -24.26 14.95
CA ALA A 206 -5.98 -25.13 16.11
C ALA A 206 -7.21 -25.99 16.37
N TYR A 207 -8.42 -25.49 16.05
CA TYR A 207 -9.65 -26.22 16.26
C TYR A 207 -9.68 -27.52 15.44
N THR A 208 -9.94 -28.62 16.14
CA THR A 208 -10.23 -29.92 15.52
C THR A 208 -11.32 -30.63 16.31
N LEU A 209 -12.39 -31.02 15.64
CA LEU A 209 -13.37 -31.95 16.17
C LEU A 209 -13.01 -33.35 15.68
N VAL A 210 -12.50 -34.18 16.57
CA VAL A 210 -12.16 -35.58 16.28
C VAL A 210 -13.37 -36.46 16.58
N VAL A 211 -13.85 -37.18 15.58
CA VAL A 211 -14.93 -38.16 15.68
C VAL A 211 -14.35 -39.55 15.47
N ASP A 212 -14.67 -40.48 16.37
CA ASP A 212 -14.18 -41.86 16.33
C ASP A 212 -15.29 -42.93 16.25
N SER A 213 -16.56 -42.51 16.21
CA SER A 213 -17.69 -43.41 15.93
C SER A 213 -18.37 -43.07 14.61
N ALA A 214 -18.55 -44.09 13.76
CA ALA A 214 -19.30 -43.96 12.51
C ALA A 214 -20.77 -43.55 12.73
N SER A 215 -21.37 -43.90 13.87
CA SER A 215 -22.76 -43.52 14.20
C SER A 215 -22.93 -42.01 14.39
N GLN A 216 -21.87 -41.29 14.76
CA GLN A 216 -21.91 -39.83 14.90
C GLN A 216 -21.90 -39.11 13.55
N LEU A 217 -21.74 -39.84 12.44
CA LEU A 217 -21.73 -39.31 11.07
C LEU A 217 -23.06 -39.54 10.35
N GLU A 218 -24.06 -40.09 11.04
CA GLU A 218 -25.39 -40.30 10.49
C GLU A 218 -25.98 -38.98 9.98
N GLY A 219 -26.53 -39.01 8.75
CA GLY A 219 -27.06 -37.82 8.07
C GLY A 219 -26.06 -37.00 7.26
N LEU A 220 -24.74 -37.23 7.40
CA LEU A 220 -23.74 -36.54 6.58
C LEU A 220 -23.61 -37.15 5.17
N PRO A 221 -23.43 -36.32 4.12
CA PRO A 221 -23.07 -36.80 2.79
C PRO A 221 -21.74 -37.55 2.77
N GLU A 222 -21.60 -38.53 1.88
CA GLU A 222 -20.39 -39.36 1.79
C GLU A 222 -19.14 -38.56 1.39
N SER A 223 -19.32 -37.51 0.58
CA SER A 223 -18.25 -36.56 0.23
C SER A 223 -17.66 -35.88 1.47
N LEU A 224 -18.52 -35.48 2.42
CA LEU A 224 -18.10 -34.82 3.65
C LEU A 224 -17.39 -35.81 4.60
N LYS A 225 -17.88 -37.04 4.72
CA LYS A 225 -17.20 -38.10 5.49
C LYS A 225 -15.83 -38.42 4.91
N THR A 226 -15.72 -38.49 3.58
CA THR A 226 -14.45 -38.73 2.89
C THR A 226 -13.46 -37.58 3.12
N ALA A 227 -13.92 -36.33 3.02
CA ALA A 227 -13.09 -35.16 3.30
C ALA A 227 -12.60 -35.16 4.76
N ALA A 228 -13.48 -35.42 5.72
CA ALA A 228 -13.13 -35.47 7.14
C ALA A 228 -12.15 -36.62 7.47
N ALA A 229 -12.27 -37.77 6.80
CA ALA A 229 -11.31 -38.87 6.94
C ALA A 229 -9.93 -38.50 6.36
N LYS A 230 -9.89 -37.81 5.21
CA LYS A 230 -8.64 -37.30 4.62
C LYS A 230 -7.96 -36.29 5.53
N GLU A 231 -8.73 -35.38 6.12
CA GLU A 231 -8.23 -34.40 7.10
C GLU A 231 -7.68 -35.10 8.35
N ALA A 232 -8.38 -36.13 8.84
CA ALA A 232 -7.91 -36.94 9.96
C ALA A 232 -6.55 -37.58 9.66
N LEU A 233 -6.36 -38.14 8.46
CA LEU A 233 -5.08 -38.71 8.03
C LEU A 233 -3.98 -37.64 7.95
N ALA A 234 -4.27 -36.47 7.38
CA ALA A 234 -3.32 -35.35 7.30
C ALA A 234 -2.85 -34.89 8.70
N LYS A 235 -3.74 -34.96 9.70
CA LYS A 235 -3.44 -34.65 11.11
C LYS A 235 -2.99 -35.87 11.94
N GLY A 236 -2.67 -37.00 11.31
CA GLY A 236 -2.14 -38.19 11.97
C GLY A 236 -3.14 -38.95 12.85
N LYS A 237 -4.45 -38.75 12.66
CA LYS A 237 -5.55 -39.42 13.37
C LYS A 237 -6.13 -40.54 12.49
N LYS A 238 -5.46 -41.69 12.46
CA LYS A 238 -5.91 -42.87 11.71
C LYS A 238 -7.26 -43.39 12.21
N ASP A 239 -8.05 -43.94 11.29
CA ASP A 239 -9.36 -44.57 11.56
C ASP A 239 -10.37 -43.65 12.28
N LYS A 240 -10.27 -42.34 12.02
CA LYS A 240 -11.10 -41.28 12.58
C LYS A 240 -11.54 -40.29 11.51
N TRP A 241 -12.43 -39.39 11.88
CA TRP A 241 -12.84 -38.24 11.07
C TRP A 241 -12.47 -36.96 11.82
N VAL A 242 -11.98 -35.95 11.10
CA VAL A 242 -11.66 -34.64 11.66
C VAL A 242 -12.45 -33.57 10.91
N PHE A 243 -13.19 -32.77 11.66
CA PHE A 243 -13.84 -31.56 11.17
C PHE A 243 -13.10 -30.34 11.70
N THR A 244 -12.84 -29.38 10.82
CA THR A 244 -12.22 -28.09 11.14
C THR A 244 -13.24 -26.97 10.95
N LEU A 245 -12.86 -25.73 11.26
CA LEU A 245 -13.68 -24.54 11.01
C LEU A 245 -13.35 -23.85 9.68
N GLN A 246 -12.47 -24.45 8.87
CA GLN A 246 -12.08 -23.93 7.56
C GLN A 246 -13.16 -24.32 6.54
N ASN A 247 -13.53 -23.37 5.67
CA ASN A 247 -14.50 -23.57 4.59
C ASN A 247 -13.94 -24.39 3.43
#